data_AF-A0A2A4UW89-F1
#
_entry.id   AF-A0A2A4UW89-F1
#
_cell.length_a   1.000
_cell.length_b   1.000
_cell.length_c   1.000
_cell.angle_alpha   90.00
_cell.angle_beta   90.00
_cell.angle_gamma   90.00
#
_symmetry.space_group_name_H-M   'P 1'
#
loop_
_entity.id
_entity.type
_entity.pdbx_description
1 polymer ?
#
loop_
_entity_poly.entity_id
_entity_poly.type
_entity_poly.pdbx_seq_one_letter_code
_entity_poly.pdbx_strand_id
1 'polypeptide(L)'
;MYGFSAQGEFTDWLGIRAEGHRAKSQIGEGQKNQLAVGFEHRWENGLSVIVELFYNGFGADSKQEYPTIFQSNDSPYLANRYAAIGMNYEFTPLWVGDLVVIQNRLNHSLLLALNATYSLADEAELVINIGLPIGKKSDPVGLGSEYGSVPKSLSFEWRWFL
;
A
#
# COMPACT_ATOMS: atom_id res chain seq x y z
N MET A 1 -1.42 -18.53 -12.78
CA MET A 1 -1.95 -17.66 -11.71
C MET A 1 -3.43 -17.47 -12.01
N TYR A 2 -4.28 -17.55 -10.99
CA TYR A 2 -5.71 -17.29 -11.12
C TYR A 2 -6.09 -16.19 -10.15
N GLY A 3 -6.96 -15.27 -10.58
CA GLY A 3 -7.43 -14.15 -9.77
C GLY A 3 -8.93 -13.97 -9.93
N PHE A 4 -9.55 -13.38 -8.93
CA PHE A 4 -10.92 -12.91 -8.96
C PHE A 4 -11.01 -11.56 -8.27
N SER A 5 -11.93 -10.72 -8.73
CA SER A 5 -12.28 -9.47 -8.10
C SER A 5 -13.80 -9.30 -8.11
N ALA A 6 -14.31 -8.66 -7.08
CA ALA A 6 -15.70 -8.25 -6.96
C ALA A 6 -15.73 -6.86 -6.34
N GLN A 7 -16.60 -6.00 -6.86
CA GLN A 7 -16.82 -4.66 -6.33
C GLN A 7 -18.29 -4.29 -6.47
N GLY A 8 -18.78 -3.43 -5.58
CA GLY A 8 -20.12 -2.91 -5.65
C GLY A 8 -20.43 -1.96 -4.50
N GLU A 9 -21.62 -1.39 -4.53
CA GLU A 9 -22.13 -0.54 -3.46
C GLU A 9 -22.93 -1.41 -2.49
N PHE A 10 -22.55 -1.38 -1.21
CA PHE A 10 -23.32 -2.02 -0.14
C PHE A 10 -24.52 -1.14 0.27
N THR A 11 -24.33 0.18 0.21
CA THR A 11 -25.35 1.22 0.37
C THR A 11 -24.97 2.40 -0.53
N ASP A 12 -25.87 3.36 -0.73
CA ASP A 12 -25.58 4.64 -1.43
C ASP A 12 -24.40 5.41 -0.81
N TRP A 13 -24.00 5.06 0.42
CA TRP A 13 -22.90 5.67 1.14
C TRP A 13 -21.61 4.82 1.12
N LEU A 14 -21.65 3.51 0.88
CA LEU A 14 -20.49 2.64 1.12
C LEU A 14 -20.23 1.70 -0.04
N GLY A 15 -19.08 1.85 -0.68
CA GLY A 15 -18.51 0.90 -1.62
C GLY A 15 -17.76 -0.22 -0.89
N ILE A 16 -17.79 -1.41 -1.47
CA ILE A 16 -17.00 -2.57 -1.03
C ILE A 16 -16.27 -3.18 -2.22
N ARG A 17 -15.01 -3.55 -2.00
CA ARG A 17 -14.18 -4.30 -2.96
C ARG A 17 -13.60 -5.52 -2.27
N ALA A 18 -13.54 -6.63 -2.99
CA ALA A 18 -12.80 -7.81 -2.60
C ALA A 18 -12.00 -8.35 -3.77
N GLU A 19 -10.75 -8.70 -3.54
CA GLU A 19 -9.86 -9.28 -4.54
C GLU A 19 -9.16 -10.51 -3.96
N GLY A 20 -8.93 -11.50 -4.82
CA GLY A 20 -8.22 -12.71 -4.43
C GLY A 20 -7.36 -13.26 -5.54
N HIS A 21 -6.16 -13.67 -5.18
CA HIS A 21 -5.17 -14.20 -6.11
C HIS A 21 -4.57 -15.50 -5.57
N ARG A 22 -4.30 -16.44 -6.47
CA ARG A 22 -3.58 -17.68 -6.16
C ARG A 22 -2.39 -17.86 -7.10
N ALA A 23 -1.21 -17.98 -6.51
CA ALA A 23 0.06 -18.14 -7.21
C ALA A 23 0.94 -19.21 -6.55
N LYS A 24 1.90 -19.76 -7.30
CA LYS A 24 2.89 -20.72 -6.78
C LYS A 24 4.01 -19.96 -6.08
N SER A 25 4.54 -20.51 -4.98
CA SER A 25 5.73 -19.96 -4.32
C SER A 25 7.02 -20.46 -4.95
N GLN A 26 8.07 -19.63 -4.90
CA GLN A 26 9.42 -19.98 -5.35
C GLN A 26 10.24 -20.68 -4.24
N ILE A 27 9.89 -20.51 -2.96
CA ILE A 27 10.66 -21.05 -1.81
C ILE A 27 10.05 -22.32 -1.19
N GLY A 28 8.92 -22.81 -1.69
CA GLY A 28 8.37 -24.09 -1.22
C GLY A 28 7.40 -24.74 -2.19
N GLU A 29 7.10 -26.01 -1.93
CA GLU A 29 6.00 -26.68 -2.62
C GLU A 29 4.66 -26.14 -2.11
N GLY A 30 3.87 -25.54 -3.00
CA GLY A 30 2.51 -25.15 -2.68
C GLY A 30 2.01 -23.92 -3.43
N GLN A 31 0.70 -23.74 -3.38
CA GLN A 31 0.02 -22.54 -3.84
C GLN A 31 -0.25 -21.64 -2.63
N LYS A 32 0.06 -20.35 -2.76
CA LYS A 32 -0.25 -19.33 -1.77
C LYS A 32 -1.39 -18.46 -2.28
N ASN A 33 -2.19 -17.97 -1.34
CA ASN A 33 -3.33 -17.11 -1.61
C ASN A 33 -3.02 -15.69 -1.13
N GLN A 34 -3.47 -14.70 -1.87
CA GLN A 34 -3.54 -13.31 -1.42
C GLN A 34 -5.00 -12.89 -1.47
N LEU A 35 -5.45 -12.12 -0.49
CA LEU A 35 -6.82 -11.66 -0.37
C LEU A 35 -6.82 -10.21 0.09
N ALA A 36 -7.60 -9.35 -0.54
CA ALA A 36 -7.83 -7.98 -0.12
C ALA A 36 -9.33 -7.75 0.06
N VAL A 37 -9.71 -7.03 1.10
CA VAL A 37 -11.07 -6.53 1.30
C VAL A 37 -10.99 -5.04 1.63
N GLY A 38 -11.63 -4.22 0.83
CA GLY A 38 -11.65 -2.77 0.92
C GLY A 38 -13.07 -2.23 1.13
N PHE A 39 -13.17 -1.16 1.90
CA PHE A 39 -14.37 -0.35 2.07
C PHE A 39 -14.04 1.08 1.67
N GLU A 40 -14.88 1.69 0.85
CA GLU A 40 -14.61 3.04 0.32
C GLU A 40 -15.83 3.94 0.41
N HIS A 41 -15.58 5.23 0.57
CA HIS A 41 -16.61 6.25 0.50
C HIS A 41 -16.03 7.54 -0.09
N ARG A 42 -16.84 8.23 -0.90
CA ARG A 42 -16.56 9.53 -1.47
C ARG A 42 -17.62 10.54 -1.01
N TRP A 43 -17.16 11.61 -0.37
CA TRP A 43 -17.97 12.74 0.06
C TRP A 43 -18.12 13.77 -1.07
N GLU A 44 -19.18 14.56 -0.99
CA GLU A 44 -19.46 15.65 -1.96
C GLU A 44 -18.39 16.75 -1.97
N ASN A 45 -17.66 16.91 -0.86
CA ASN A 45 -16.59 17.91 -0.73
C ASN A 45 -15.28 17.50 -1.42
N GLY A 46 -15.27 16.39 -2.18
CA GLY A 46 -14.10 15.90 -2.90
C GLY A 46 -13.19 14.95 -2.11
N LEU A 47 -13.49 14.70 -0.82
CA LEU A 47 -12.77 13.67 -0.05
C LEU A 47 -13.20 12.28 -0.50
N SER A 48 -12.23 11.40 -0.69
CA SER A 48 -12.44 9.97 -0.85
C SER A 48 -11.57 9.23 0.17
N VAL A 49 -12.13 8.24 0.85
CA VAL A 49 -11.40 7.40 1.82
C VAL A 49 -11.62 5.95 1.48
N ILE A 50 -10.55 5.16 1.52
CA ILE A 50 -10.57 3.70 1.44
C ILE A 50 -9.88 3.11 2.65
N VAL A 51 -10.47 2.06 3.23
CA VAL A 51 -9.84 1.24 4.27
C VAL A 51 -9.74 -0.18 3.73
N GLU A 52 -8.54 -0.75 3.75
CA GLU A 52 -8.27 -2.06 3.18
C GLU A 52 -7.60 -3.00 4.19
N LEU A 53 -8.02 -4.26 4.20
CA LEU A 53 -7.36 -5.36 4.87
C LEU A 53 -6.77 -6.29 3.82
N PHE A 54 -5.47 -6.55 3.93
CA PHE A 54 -4.74 -7.37 2.98
C PHE A 54 -4.08 -8.56 3.67
N TYR A 55 -4.38 -9.76 3.19
CA TYR A 55 -3.68 -10.99 3.55
C TYR A 55 -2.75 -11.41 2.41
N ASN A 56 -1.48 -11.56 2.73
CA ASN A 56 -0.42 -11.99 1.82
C ASN A 56 0.09 -13.38 2.20
N GLY A 57 -0.36 -14.45 1.53
CA GLY A 57 0.06 -15.82 1.85
C GLY A 57 1.54 -16.13 1.58
N PHE A 58 2.26 -15.24 0.88
CA PHE A 58 3.71 -15.29 0.71
C PHE A 58 4.47 -14.63 1.86
N GLY A 59 3.79 -13.85 2.68
CA GLY A 59 4.39 -13.16 3.79
C GLY A 59 4.61 -14.07 4.99
N ALA A 60 5.49 -13.62 5.87
CA ALA A 60 5.82 -14.27 7.12
C ALA A 60 4.70 -14.20 8.15
N ASP A 61 4.56 -15.27 8.93
CA ASP A 61 3.72 -15.34 10.14
C ASP A 61 4.52 -14.97 11.41
N SER A 62 5.86 -14.95 11.32
CA SER A 62 6.75 -14.56 12.41
C SER A 62 7.95 -13.73 11.91
N LYS A 63 8.51 -12.86 12.76
CA LYS A 63 9.66 -12.01 12.38
C LYS A 63 10.90 -12.82 11.97
N GLN A 64 11.04 -14.03 12.51
CA GLN A 64 12.15 -14.94 12.26
C GLN A 64 12.20 -15.40 10.79
N GLU A 65 11.05 -15.37 10.10
CA GLU A 65 10.95 -15.75 8.68
C GLU A 65 11.32 -14.61 7.73
N TYR A 66 11.43 -13.37 8.20
CA TYR A 66 11.70 -12.20 7.35
C TYR A 66 12.95 -12.36 6.47
N PRO A 67 14.10 -12.86 6.95
CA PRO A 67 15.26 -13.07 6.09
C PRO A 67 14.99 -14.04 4.94
N THR A 68 14.26 -15.13 5.19
CA THR A 68 13.89 -16.12 4.17
C THR A 68 12.92 -15.54 3.16
N ILE A 69 11.88 -14.83 3.62
CA ILE A 69 10.90 -14.18 2.74
C ILE A 69 11.55 -13.06 1.91
N PHE A 70 12.41 -12.24 2.52
CA PHE A 70 13.13 -11.18 1.82
C PHE A 70 14.01 -11.74 0.69
N GLN A 71 14.65 -12.89 0.91
CA GLN A 71 15.46 -13.57 -0.12
C GLN A 71 14.61 -14.23 -1.22
N SER A 72 13.36 -14.60 -0.93
CA SER A 72 12.45 -15.20 -1.93
C SER A 72 12.12 -14.29 -3.09
N ASN A 73 12.03 -12.98 -2.81
CA ASN A 73 11.48 -11.99 -3.73
C ASN A 73 10.09 -12.38 -4.30
N ASP A 74 9.35 -13.28 -3.63
CA ASP A 74 8.01 -13.71 -4.03
C ASP A 74 6.98 -12.58 -3.82
N SER A 75 7.28 -11.65 -2.91
CA SER A 75 6.44 -10.51 -2.59
C SER A 75 7.28 -9.33 -2.13
N PRO A 76 6.93 -8.09 -2.52
CA PRO A 76 7.54 -6.89 -1.94
C PRO A 76 7.12 -6.67 -0.47
N TYR A 77 6.11 -7.40 0.01
CA TYR A 77 5.57 -7.33 1.36
C TYR A 77 6.08 -8.50 2.21
N LEU A 78 6.72 -8.20 3.34
CA LEU A 78 7.35 -9.22 4.18
C LEU A 78 6.40 -9.94 5.14
N ALA A 79 5.38 -9.27 5.66
CA ALA A 79 4.38 -9.88 6.53
C ALA A 79 3.20 -10.45 5.75
N ASN A 80 2.42 -11.28 6.43
CA ASN A 80 1.23 -11.88 5.85
C ASN A 80 -0.04 -11.06 6.02
N ARG A 81 -0.04 -10.00 6.83
CA ARG A 81 -1.26 -9.23 7.16
C ARG A 81 -0.96 -7.74 7.23
N TYR A 82 -1.76 -6.98 6.51
CA TYR A 82 -1.71 -5.52 6.50
C TYR A 82 -3.10 -4.93 6.68
N ALA A 83 -3.10 -3.72 7.24
CA ALA A 83 -4.23 -2.82 7.18
C ALA A 83 -3.75 -1.54 6.51
N ALA A 84 -4.55 -0.97 5.62
CA ALA A 84 -4.24 0.28 4.96
C ALA A 84 -5.42 1.25 5.05
N ILE A 85 -5.11 2.54 5.12
CA ILE A 85 -6.07 3.61 4.87
C ILE A 85 -5.51 4.50 3.77
N GLY A 86 -6.30 4.72 2.73
CA GLY A 86 -6.03 5.67 1.67
C GLY A 86 -7.01 6.83 1.78
N MET A 87 -6.53 8.04 1.58
CA MET A 87 -7.34 9.24 1.49
C MET A 87 -6.91 10.01 0.25
N ASN A 88 -7.87 10.49 -0.52
CA ASN A 88 -7.66 11.38 -1.65
C ASN A 88 -8.54 12.62 -1.46
N TYR A 89 -7.99 13.80 -1.71
CA TYR A 89 -8.74 15.04 -1.60
C TYR A 89 -8.38 15.99 -2.75
N GLU A 90 -9.41 16.46 -3.43
CA GLU A 90 -9.31 17.53 -4.43
C GLU A 90 -9.44 18.89 -3.73
N PHE A 91 -8.31 19.56 -3.48
CA PHE A 91 -8.31 20.88 -2.85
C PHE A 91 -8.84 21.95 -3.81
N THR A 92 -8.44 21.84 -5.07
CA THR A 92 -8.94 22.61 -6.21
C THR A 92 -8.88 21.72 -7.46
N PRO A 93 -9.51 22.09 -8.58
CA PRO A 93 -9.38 21.35 -9.83
C PRO A 93 -7.93 21.21 -10.34
N LEU A 94 -6.99 22.01 -9.82
CA LEU A 94 -5.57 21.97 -10.18
C LEU A 94 -4.71 21.30 -9.11
N TRP A 95 -5.23 21.02 -7.91
CA TRP A 95 -4.45 20.51 -6.79
C TRP A 95 -5.15 19.33 -6.10
N VAL A 96 -4.54 18.17 -6.25
CA VAL A 96 -5.00 16.92 -5.65
C VAL A 96 -3.93 16.43 -4.68
N GLY A 97 -4.36 15.89 -3.53
CA GLY A 97 -3.48 15.25 -2.57
C GLY A 97 -3.96 13.85 -2.21
N ASP A 98 -3.02 12.93 -2.06
CA ASP A 98 -3.23 11.56 -1.63
C ASP A 98 -2.40 11.27 -0.38
N LEU A 99 -3.00 10.57 0.56
CA LEU A 99 -2.36 10.05 1.76
C LEU A 99 -2.66 8.56 1.86
N VAL A 100 -1.61 7.74 1.93
CA VAL A 100 -1.73 6.31 2.20
C VAL A 100 -0.96 5.99 3.47
N VAL A 101 -1.60 5.28 4.39
CA VAL A 101 -0.94 4.71 5.56
C VAL A 101 -1.12 3.20 5.53
N ILE A 102 -0.01 2.46 5.48
CA ILE A 102 0.00 0.99 5.51
C ILE A 102 0.61 0.53 6.83
N GLN A 103 -0.09 -0.34 7.54
CA GLN A 103 0.37 -0.98 8.76
C GLN A 103 0.67 -2.45 8.51
N ASN A 104 1.90 -2.86 8.79
CA ASN A 104 2.24 -4.26 8.97
C ASN A 104 1.68 -4.72 10.34
N ARG A 105 0.77 -5.70 10.34
CA ARG A 105 0.10 -6.16 11.57
C ARG A 105 0.96 -7.06 12.45
N LEU A 106 2.00 -7.69 11.89
CA LEU A 106 2.88 -8.62 12.61
C LEU A 106 3.89 -7.89 13.51
N ASN A 107 4.39 -6.73 13.08
CA ASN A 107 5.40 -5.98 13.81
C ASN A 107 4.99 -4.54 14.16
N HIS A 108 3.78 -4.13 13.77
CA HIS A 108 3.20 -2.80 13.97
C HIS A 108 3.98 -1.64 13.33
N SER A 109 4.89 -1.91 12.38
CA SER A 109 5.53 -0.85 11.61
C SER A 109 4.53 -0.24 10.63
N LEU A 110 4.71 1.04 10.33
CA LEU A 110 3.86 1.84 9.45
C LEU A 110 4.67 2.40 8.28
N LEU A 111 4.03 2.52 7.13
CA LEU A 111 4.51 3.34 6.01
C LEU A 111 3.46 4.41 5.76
N LEU A 112 3.84 5.67 5.91
CA LEU A 112 3.04 6.80 5.46
C LEU A 112 3.60 7.28 4.13
N ALA A 113 2.76 7.35 3.11
CA ALA A 113 3.08 7.93 1.81
C ALA A 113 2.12 9.08 1.53
N LEU A 114 2.66 10.24 1.19
CA LEU A 114 1.90 11.39 0.74
C LEU A 114 2.29 11.72 -0.70
N ASN A 115 1.31 11.87 -1.56
CA ASN A 115 1.48 12.40 -2.91
C ASN A 115 0.68 13.71 -3.03
N ALA A 116 1.23 14.69 -3.71
CA ALA A 116 0.51 15.89 -4.10
C ALA A 116 0.81 16.18 -5.57
N THR A 117 -0.24 16.37 -6.35
CA THR A 117 -0.14 16.69 -7.78
C THR A 117 -0.75 18.07 -8.02
N TYR A 118 0.01 18.94 -8.66
CA TYR A 118 -0.39 20.29 -9.02
C TYR A 118 -0.31 20.50 -10.54
N SER A 119 -1.44 20.75 -11.18
CA SER A 119 -1.52 21.11 -12.60
C SER A 119 -1.04 22.55 -12.80
N LEU A 120 0.04 22.70 -13.56
CA LEU A 120 0.67 23.97 -13.89
C LEU A 120 0.08 24.56 -15.19
N ALA A 121 -0.28 23.69 -16.12
CA ALA A 121 -0.95 23.97 -17.39
C ALA A 121 -1.70 22.71 -17.85
N ASP A 122 -2.48 22.82 -18.93
CA ASP A 122 -3.24 21.69 -19.49
C ASP A 122 -2.35 20.47 -19.80
N GLU A 123 -1.07 20.70 -20.09
CA GLU A 123 -0.09 19.69 -20.50
C GLU A 123 1.10 19.57 -19.52
N ALA A 124 1.01 20.18 -18.34
CA ALA A 124 2.12 20.21 -17.39
C ALA A 124 1.67 20.03 -15.94
N GLU A 125 2.36 19.15 -15.21
CA GLU A 125 2.11 18.92 -13.79
C GLU A 125 3.40 18.83 -12.97
N LEU A 126 3.30 19.24 -11.70
CA LEU A 126 4.30 19.03 -10.66
C LEU A 126 3.77 18.00 -9.67
N VAL A 127 4.55 16.96 -9.41
CA VAL A 127 4.24 15.90 -8.45
C VAL A 127 5.26 15.92 -7.32
N ILE A 128 4.76 15.90 -6.08
CA ILE A 128 5.57 15.83 -4.85
C ILE A 128 5.24 14.52 -4.16
N ASN A 129 6.25 13.72 -3.81
CA ASN A 129 6.07 12.49 -3.06
C ASN A 129 6.86 12.53 -1.76
N ILE A 130 6.25 12.10 -0.66
CA ILE A 130 6.90 11.96 0.64
C ILE A 130 6.64 10.54 1.15
N GLY A 131 7.71 9.80 1.46
CA GLY A 131 7.64 8.48 2.08
C GLY A 131 8.24 8.51 3.49
N LEU A 132 7.41 8.24 4.49
CA LEU A 132 7.78 8.20 5.90
C LEU A 132 7.53 6.80 6.48
N PRO A 133 8.52 5.90 6.36
CA PRO A 133 8.53 4.66 7.12
C PRO A 133 8.73 4.92 8.62
N ILE A 134 7.96 4.20 9.45
CA ILE A 134 8.01 4.25 10.91
C ILE A 134 8.09 2.82 11.42
N GLY A 135 9.18 2.48 12.09
CA GLY A 135 9.38 1.15 12.64
C GLY A 135 10.71 1.01 13.36
N LYS A 136 10.94 -0.17 13.95
CA LYS A 136 12.22 -0.53 14.54
C LYS A 136 13.27 -0.67 13.43
N LYS A 137 14.34 0.11 13.51
CA LYS A 137 15.48 0.04 12.59
C LYS A 137 16.14 -1.33 12.65
N SER A 138 16.72 -1.77 11.54
CA SER A 138 17.57 -2.95 11.50
C SER A 138 18.80 -2.78 12.38
N ASP A 139 19.24 -3.88 12.98
CA ASP A 139 20.47 -3.98 13.75
C ASP A 139 21.40 -5.03 13.08
N PRO A 140 22.66 -5.18 13.52
CA PRO A 140 23.57 -6.17 12.95
C PRO A 140 23.10 -7.62 13.07
N VAL A 141 22.10 -7.89 13.91
CA VAL A 141 21.57 -9.22 14.21
C VAL A 141 20.33 -9.53 13.37
N GLY A 142 19.69 -8.54 12.76
CA GLY A 142 18.64 -8.77 11.76
C GLY A 142 17.79 -7.56 11.37
N LEU A 143 16.75 -7.85 10.59
CA LEU A 143 15.71 -6.90 10.21
C LEU A 143 14.86 -6.55 11.44
N GLY A 144 14.88 -5.30 11.87
CA GLY A 144 14.15 -4.86 13.07
C GLY A 144 12.63 -4.88 12.88
N SER A 145 12.17 -4.22 11.82
CA SER A 145 10.80 -4.27 11.31
C SER A 145 10.84 -3.99 9.81
N GLU A 146 9.80 -4.39 9.09
CA GLU A 146 9.72 -4.21 7.64
C GLU A 146 9.92 -2.74 7.25
N TYR A 147 9.05 -1.85 7.72
CA TYR A 147 9.21 -0.44 7.35
C TYR A 147 10.36 0.25 8.08
N GLY A 148 10.84 -0.25 9.23
CA GLY A 148 12.05 0.30 9.86
C GLY A 148 13.34 0.09 9.05
N SER A 149 13.32 -0.81 8.05
CA SER A 149 14.43 -1.02 7.11
C SER A 149 14.35 -0.17 5.84
N VAL A 150 13.21 0.51 5.62
CA VAL A 150 12.98 1.36 4.46
C VAL A 150 13.49 2.79 4.75
N PRO A 151 14.19 3.45 3.81
CA PRO A 151 14.61 4.83 3.99
C PRO A 151 13.43 5.80 3.84
N LYS A 152 13.51 6.94 4.52
CA LYS A 152 12.63 8.07 4.24
C LYS A 152 12.92 8.62 2.85
N SER A 153 11.90 9.06 2.13
CA SER A 153 12.03 9.61 0.78
C SER A 153 11.28 10.93 0.63
N LEU A 154 11.82 11.78 -0.24
CA LEU A 154 11.20 13.00 -0.74
C LEU A 154 11.56 13.10 -2.22
N SER A 155 10.58 13.27 -3.09
CA SER A 155 10.82 13.49 -4.51
C SER A 155 9.95 14.60 -5.07
N PHE A 156 10.47 15.24 -6.12
CA PHE A 156 9.79 16.22 -6.94
C PHE A 156 9.92 15.76 -8.38
N GLU A 157 8.81 15.71 -9.09
CA GLU A 157 8.76 15.28 -10.48
C GLU A 157 7.99 16.31 -11.29
N TRP A 158 8.60 16.81 -12.35
CA TRP A 158 7.95 17.64 -13.33
C TRP A 158 7.59 16.78 -14.53
N ARG A 159 6.32 16.77 -14.93
CA ARG A 159 5.85 16.05 -16.12
C ARG A 159 5.31 17.03 -17.14
N TRP A 160 5.70 16.81 -18.40
CA TRP A 160 5.24 17.58 -19.54
C TRP A 160 4.73 16.60 -20.60
N PHE A 161 3.52 16.83 -21.06
CA PHE A 161 2.85 16.02 -22.07
C PHE A 161 2.87 16.79 -23.42
N LEU A 162 3.17 16.10 -24.51
CA LEU A 162 3.27 16.66 -25.87
C LEU A 162 2.10 16.20 -26.73
#